data_AF-A0A9E6B0G7-F1
#
_entry.id   AF-A0A9E6B0G7-F1
#
_cell.length_a   1.000
_cell.length_b   1.000
_cell.length_c   1.000
_cell.angle_alpha   90.00
_cell.angle_beta   90.00
_cell.angle_gamma   90.00
#
_symmetry.space_group_name_H-M   'P 1'
#
loop_
_entity.id
_entity.type
_entity.pdbx_description
1 polymer ?
#
loop_
_entity_poly.entity_id
_entity_poly.type
_entity_poly.pdbx_seq_one_letter_code
_entity_poly.pdbx_strand_id
1 'polypeptide(L)'
;MEIQLVPRKALPAVRTIVRSTKPSIGHITALEKIQNAQQTIDKFSQFSNKLEGISKLNKTLDSLKYFSYPNNQLERLSEQLNPINRISKLMSQIQTKQKSLVDATKYQNLLTQSVQSLSIFRNELAHNTENLTAVSKPAYTLEDEDE
;
A
#
# COMPACT_ATOMS: atom_id res chain seq x y z
N MET A 1 54.53 -44.55 1.49
CA MET A 1 53.19 -44.09 1.07
C MET A 1 53.01 -42.68 1.58
N GLU A 2 53.00 -41.69 0.69
CA GLU A 2 52.86 -40.27 1.02
C GLU A 2 51.36 -39.92 1.05
N ILE A 3 50.89 -39.34 2.17
CA ILE A 3 49.48 -38.95 2.33
C ILE A 3 49.37 -37.47 1.98
N GLN A 4 48.77 -37.19 0.82
CA GLN A 4 48.55 -35.82 0.33
C GLN A 4 47.35 -35.20 1.05
N LEU A 5 47.58 -34.14 1.83
CA LEU A 5 46.55 -33.44 2.59
C LEU A 5 45.83 -32.42 1.69
N VAL A 6 44.59 -32.71 1.31
CA VAL A 6 43.76 -31.78 0.51
C VAL A 6 42.98 -30.85 1.45
N PRO A 7 42.99 -29.51 1.25
CA PRO A 7 42.25 -28.59 2.11
C PRO A 7 40.75 -28.71 1.84
N ARG A 8 39.97 -29.08 2.87
CA ARG A 8 38.50 -29.05 2.81
C ARG A 8 38.05 -27.59 2.81
N LYS A 9 37.69 -27.07 1.63
CA LYS A 9 36.96 -25.81 1.51
C LYS A 9 35.63 -25.95 2.26
N ALA A 10 35.50 -25.28 3.40
CA ALA A 10 34.23 -25.14 4.09
C ALA A 10 33.30 -24.29 3.22
N LEU A 11 32.28 -24.92 2.62
CA LEU A 11 31.20 -24.18 1.99
C LEU A 11 30.41 -23.46 3.11
N PRO A 12 30.16 -22.15 3.00
CA PRO A 12 29.31 -21.47 3.96
C PRO A 12 27.92 -22.10 3.88
N ALA A 13 27.38 -22.54 5.02
CA ALA A 13 26.02 -23.02 5.12
C ALA A 13 25.05 -21.84 4.93
N VAL A 14 24.79 -21.45 3.68
CA VAL A 14 23.73 -20.52 3.34
C VAL A 14 22.42 -21.26 3.58
N ARG A 15 21.88 -21.13 4.81
CA ARG A 15 20.48 -21.45 5.09
C ARG A 15 19.64 -20.51 4.24
N THR A 16 19.25 -20.98 3.06
CA THR A 16 18.29 -20.28 2.20
C THR A 16 17.00 -20.09 2.98
N ILE A 17 16.74 -18.86 3.44
CA ILE A 17 15.47 -18.48 4.05
C ILE A 17 14.46 -18.40 2.90
N VAL A 18 13.80 -19.52 2.58
CA VAL A 18 12.66 -19.51 1.68
C VAL A 18 11.49 -18.92 2.45
N ARG A 19 11.27 -17.61 2.29
CA ARG A 19 10.11 -16.93 2.88
C ARG A 19 8.86 -17.32 2.08
N SER A 20 8.15 -18.36 2.53
CA SER A 20 6.84 -18.72 1.98
C SER A 20 5.82 -17.66 2.37
N THR A 21 5.64 -16.63 1.54
CA THR A 21 4.58 -15.63 1.71
C THR A 21 3.29 -16.15 1.09
N LYS A 22 2.53 -16.99 1.82
CA LYS A 22 1.12 -17.17 1.47
C LYS A 22 0.43 -15.80 1.62
N PRO A 23 -0.28 -15.31 0.59
CA PRO A 23 -0.98 -14.04 0.71
C PRO A 23 -2.00 -14.15 1.85
N SER A 24 -1.91 -13.22 2.80
CA SER A 24 -2.91 -13.07 3.85
C SER A 24 -4.28 -12.84 3.22
N ILE A 25 -5.33 -13.41 3.81
CA ILE A 25 -6.74 -13.15 3.40
C ILE A 25 -6.99 -11.63 3.36
N GLY A 26 -6.47 -10.88 4.34
CA GLY A 26 -6.58 -9.42 4.36
C GLY A 26 -5.90 -8.73 3.17
N HIS A 27 -4.79 -9.27 2.67
CA HIS A 27 -4.12 -8.73 1.48
C HIS A 27 -4.94 -9.00 0.21
N ILE A 28 -5.54 -10.18 0.07
CA ILE A 28 -6.43 -10.50 -1.07
C ILE A 28 -7.63 -9.55 -1.08
N THR A 29 -8.31 -9.39 0.05
CA THR A 29 -9.46 -8.49 0.16
C THR A 29 -9.09 -7.02 -0.08
N ALA A 30 -7.88 -6.59 0.34
CA ALA A 30 -7.39 -5.25 0.04
C ALA A 30 -7.17 -5.05 -1.47
N LEU A 31 -6.57 -6.03 -2.16
CA LEU A 31 -6.36 -5.98 -3.60
C LEU A 31 -7.67 -5.88 -4.37
N GLU A 32 -8.69 -6.66 -3.99
CA GLU A 32 -10.03 -6.59 -4.60
C GLU A 32 -10.64 -5.19 -4.44
N LYS A 33 -10.55 -4.58 -3.24
CA LYS A 33 -11.03 -3.22 -2.99
C LYS A 33 -10.29 -2.19 -3.85
N ILE A 34 -8.97 -2.30 -3.97
CA ILE A 34 -8.15 -1.42 -4.80
C ILE A 34 -8.51 -1.56 -6.28
N GLN A 35 -8.67 -2.79 -6.77
CA GLN A 35 -9.07 -3.05 -8.16
C GLN A 35 -10.45 -2.48 -8.48
N ASN A 36 -11.43 -2.68 -7.59
CA ASN A 36 -12.77 -2.10 -7.74
C ASN A 36 -12.71 -0.57 -7.80
N ALA A 37 -11.89 0.05 -6.95
CA ALA A 37 -11.69 1.50 -6.98
C ALA A 37 -11.07 1.97 -8.30
N GLN A 38 -10.06 1.26 -8.82
CA GLN A 38 -9.45 1.56 -10.11
C GLN A 38 -10.48 1.49 -11.25
N GLN A 39 -11.31 0.46 -11.29
CA GLN A 39 -12.36 0.35 -12.30
C GLN A 39 -13.37 1.50 -12.23
N THR A 40 -13.73 1.98 -11.04
CA THR A 40 -14.58 3.16 -10.88
C THR A 40 -13.91 4.41 -11.46
N ILE A 41 -12.62 4.59 -11.21
CA ILE A 41 -11.85 5.73 -11.71
C ILE A 41 -11.66 5.66 -13.23
N ASP A 42 -11.43 4.47 -13.79
CA ASP A 42 -11.30 4.28 -15.23
C ASP A 42 -12.61 4.59 -15.95
N LYS A 43 -13.74 4.11 -15.43
CA LYS A 43 -15.07 4.49 -15.92
C LYS A 43 -15.26 6.00 -15.86
N PHE A 44 -14.83 6.63 -14.76
CA PHE A 44 -14.96 8.08 -14.59
C PHE A 44 -14.08 8.87 -15.58
N SER A 45 -12.87 8.38 -15.89
CA SER A 45 -11.97 9.01 -16.84
C SER A 45 -12.58 9.12 -18.25
N GLN A 46 -13.43 8.17 -18.64
CA GLN A 46 -14.16 8.20 -19.91
C GLN A 46 -15.19 9.34 -19.98
N PHE A 47 -15.72 9.77 -18.84
CA PHE A 47 -16.69 10.89 -18.76
C PHE A 47 -16.01 12.25 -18.62
N SER A 48 -14.73 12.31 -18.21
CA SER A 48 -14.03 13.56 -17.95
C SER A 48 -12.57 13.49 -18.37
N ASN A 49 -12.32 13.91 -19.62
CA ASN A 49 -10.98 13.95 -20.22
C ASN A 49 -10.02 14.99 -19.60
N LYS A 50 -10.44 15.79 -18.61
CA LYS A 50 -9.70 16.97 -18.14
C LYS A 50 -9.37 17.02 -16.64
N LEU A 51 -9.59 15.94 -15.89
CA LEU A 51 -9.38 16.00 -14.44
C LEU A 51 -7.94 15.63 -14.05
N GLU A 52 -7.14 16.69 -13.85
CA GLU A 52 -5.86 16.64 -13.15
C GLU A 52 -6.07 16.06 -11.74
N GLY A 53 -5.80 14.77 -11.57
CA GLY A 53 -6.06 14.07 -10.31
C GLY A 53 -6.23 12.58 -10.52
N ILE A 54 -6.82 12.17 -11.65
CA ILE A 54 -7.03 10.76 -12.00
C ILE A 54 -5.69 10.02 -12.11
N SER A 55 -4.71 10.59 -12.82
CA SER A 55 -3.37 9.99 -12.94
C SER A 55 -2.67 9.85 -11.58
N LYS A 56 -2.76 10.87 -10.71
CA LYS A 56 -2.19 10.82 -9.37
C LYS A 56 -2.88 9.75 -8.52
N LEU A 57 -4.20 9.67 -8.60
CA LEU A 57 -5.00 8.69 -7.88
C LEU A 57 -4.67 7.25 -8.30
N ASN A 58 -4.57 6.99 -9.61
CA ASN A 58 -4.18 5.68 -10.13
C ASN A 58 -2.79 5.26 -9.66
N LYS A 59 -1.81 6.19 -9.69
CA LYS A 59 -0.47 5.92 -9.14
C LYS A 59 -0.51 5.58 -7.65
N THR A 60 -1.30 6.30 -6.86
CA THR A 60 -1.46 6.02 -5.43
C THR A 60 -2.10 4.64 -5.21
N LEU A 61 -3.17 4.32 -5.94
CA LEU A 61 -3.83 3.01 -5.87
C LEU A 61 -2.89 1.87 -6.28
N ASP A 62 -2.09 2.04 -7.33
CA ASP A 62 -1.09 1.05 -7.73
C ASP A 62 -0.02 0.85 -6.65
N SER A 63 0.45 1.93 -6.01
CA SER A 63 1.43 1.82 -4.93
C SER A 63 0.88 1.06 -3.72
N LEU A 64 -0.43 1.16 -3.45
CA LEU A 64 -1.07 0.48 -2.33
C LEU A 64 -1.07 -1.05 -2.49
N LYS A 65 -1.05 -1.56 -3.72
CA LYS A 65 -1.03 -3.02 -4.01
C LYS A 65 0.17 -3.75 -3.39
N TYR A 66 1.26 -3.04 -3.10
CA TYR A 66 2.50 -3.62 -2.58
C TYR A 66 2.58 -3.68 -1.05
N PHE A 67 1.58 -3.15 -0.33
CA PHE A 67 1.58 -3.15 1.13
C PHE A 67 0.90 -4.39 1.74
N SER A 68 1.30 -4.72 2.96
CA SER A 68 0.62 -5.73 3.77
C SER A 68 -0.55 -5.10 4.54
N TYR A 69 -1.68 -5.80 4.58
CA TYR A 69 -2.92 -5.33 5.19
C TYR A 69 -3.35 -6.24 6.34
N PRO A 70 -2.95 -5.95 7.58
CA PRO A 70 -3.60 -6.53 8.75
C PRO A 70 -5.05 -6.03 8.85
N ASN A 71 -5.91 -6.75 9.58
CA ASN A 71 -7.36 -6.53 9.59
C ASN A 71 -7.76 -5.08 9.94
N ASN A 72 -7.06 -4.43 10.88
CA ASN A 72 -7.28 -3.04 11.25
C ASN A 72 -6.97 -2.05 10.11
N GLN A 73 -6.00 -2.34 9.25
CA GLN A 73 -5.67 -1.49 8.09
C GLN A 73 -6.64 -1.73 6.92
N LEU A 74 -7.33 -2.87 6.88
CA LEU A 74 -8.34 -3.16 5.86
C LEU A 74 -9.61 -2.30 6.03
N GLU A 75 -10.04 -2.11 7.28
CA GLU A 75 -11.16 -1.21 7.59
C GLU A 75 -10.79 0.23 7.22
N ARG A 76 -9.61 0.68 7.65
CA ARG A 76 -9.10 2.02 7.31
C ARG A 76 -8.98 2.22 5.80
N LEU A 77 -8.46 1.25 5.06
CA LEU A 77 -8.43 1.29 3.58
C LEU A 77 -9.84 1.51 3.01
N SER A 78 -10.84 0.80 3.55
CA SER A 78 -12.24 0.94 3.12
C SER A 78 -12.77 2.35 3.36
N GLU A 79 -12.44 2.95 4.51
CA GLU A 79 -12.78 4.33 4.81
C GLU A 79 -12.11 5.32 3.87
N GLN A 80 -10.83 5.12 3.57
CA GLN A 80 -10.09 5.99 2.65
C GLN A 80 -10.59 5.91 1.21
N LEU A 81 -11.22 4.81 0.81
CA LEU A 81 -11.87 4.63 -0.49
C LEU A 81 -13.30 5.20 -0.55
N ASN A 82 -13.88 5.66 0.56
CA ASN A 82 -15.23 6.24 0.58
C ASN A 82 -15.44 7.41 -0.40
N PRO A 83 -14.49 8.35 -0.57
CA PRO A 83 -14.63 9.41 -1.55
C PRO A 83 -14.77 8.87 -3.00
N ILE A 84 -14.07 7.79 -3.35
CA ILE A 84 -14.20 7.10 -4.65
C ILE A 84 -15.59 6.45 -4.78
N ASN A 85 -16.09 5.81 -3.72
CA ASN A 85 -17.45 5.26 -3.71
C ASN A 85 -18.51 6.35 -3.91
N ARG A 86 -18.29 7.56 -3.37
CA ARG A 86 -19.17 8.72 -3.60
C ARG A 86 -19.14 9.19 -5.06
N ILE A 87 -17.97 9.18 -5.71
CA ILE A 87 -17.84 9.45 -7.15
C ILE A 87 -18.67 8.44 -7.95
N SER A 88 -18.57 7.15 -7.64
CA SER A 88 -19.37 6.11 -8.31
C SER A 88 -20.88 6.37 -8.18
N LYS A 89 -21.36 6.70 -6.98
CA LYS A 89 -22.79 6.98 -6.74
C LYS A 89 -23.26 8.20 -7.52
N LEU A 90 -22.47 9.27 -7.54
CA LEU A 90 -22.79 10.48 -8.31
C LEU A 90 -22.83 10.19 -9.81
N MET A 91 -21.93 9.35 -10.34
CA MET A 91 -21.94 8.93 -11.74
C MET A 91 -23.21 8.14 -12.09
N SER A 92 -23.61 7.17 -11.26
CA SER A 92 -24.86 6.42 -11.47
C SER A 92 -26.09 7.33 -11.43
N GLN A 93 -26.07 8.39 -10.64
CA GLN A 93 -27.14 9.40 -10.61
C GLN A 93 -27.19 10.23 -11.89
N ILE A 94 -26.05 10.60 -12.48
CA ILE A 94 -25.99 11.29 -13.78
C ILE A 94 -26.52 10.40 -14.91
N GLN A 95 -26.16 9.11 -14.91
CA GLN A 95 -26.59 8.20 -15.97
C GLN A 95 -28.11 7.95 -15.95
N THR A 96 -28.70 7.90 -14.75
CA THR A 96 -30.14 7.60 -14.57
C THR A 96 -31.03 8.83 -14.62
N LYS A 97 -30.53 9.98 -14.18
CA LYS A 97 -31.24 11.25 -14.24
C LYS A 97 -30.44 12.14 -15.17
N GLN A 98 -30.98 12.50 -16.33
CA GLN A 98 -30.47 13.54 -17.25
C GLN A 98 -30.34 14.95 -16.58
N LYS A 99 -30.08 15.04 -15.28
CA LYS A 99 -29.63 16.25 -14.60
C LYS A 99 -28.18 16.50 -14.98
N SER A 100 -28.05 17.06 -16.19
CA SER A 100 -26.96 17.95 -16.59
C SER A 100 -26.62 18.90 -15.44
N LEU A 101 -25.32 19.04 -15.14
CA LEU A 101 -24.74 19.88 -14.07
C LEU A 101 -24.76 19.27 -12.65
N VAL A 102 -24.27 18.04 -12.48
CA VAL A 102 -23.54 17.80 -11.23
C VAL A 102 -22.28 18.65 -11.31
N ASP A 103 -22.16 19.61 -10.40
CA ASP A 103 -21.06 20.57 -10.36
C ASP A 103 -19.72 19.86 -10.54
N ALA A 104 -19.03 20.14 -11.65
CA ALA A 104 -17.69 19.61 -11.91
C ALA A 104 -16.74 19.87 -10.73
N THR A 105 -16.99 20.95 -9.98
CA THR A 105 -16.29 21.30 -8.74
C THR A 105 -16.49 20.26 -7.63
N LYS A 106 -17.68 19.68 -7.48
CA LYS A 106 -17.95 18.61 -6.49
C LYS A 106 -17.14 17.36 -6.79
N TYR A 107 -17.01 17.00 -8.08
CA TYR A 107 -16.15 15.88 -8.49
C TYR A 107 -14.68 16.16 -8.26
N GLN A 108 -14.22 17.35 -8.61
CA GLN A 108 -12.84 17.77 -8.39
C GLN A 108 -12.48 17.77 -6.90
N ASN A 109 -13.40 18.21 -6.05
CA ASN A 109 -13.23 18.15 -4.60
C ASN A 109 -13.12 16.71 -4.09
N LEU A 110 -14.01 15.81 -4.54
CA LEU A 110 -13.96 14.39 -4.14
C LEU A 110 -12.70 13.68 -4.64
N LEU A 111 -12.23 14.00 -5.85
CA LEU A 111 -10.96 13.49 -6.38
C LEU A 111 -9.77 13.98 -5.55
N THR A 112 -9.74 15.27 -5.24
CA THR A 112 -8.67 15.86 -4.42
C THR A 112 -8.66 15.22 -3.03
N GLN A 113 -9.83 15.03 -2.42
CA GLN A 113 -9.97 14.33 -1.15
C GLN A 113 -9.47 12.88 -1.24
N SER A 114 -9.79 12.15 -2.32
CA SER A 114 -9.34 10.77 -2.54
C SER A 114 -7.82 10.68 -2.65
N VAL A 115 -7.21 11.61 -3.38
CA VAL A 115 -5.74 11.65 -3.56
C VAL A 115 -5.06 11.95 -2.22
N GLN A 116 -5.55 12.94 -1.47
CA GLN A 116 -5.01 13.29 -0.16
C GLN A 116 -5.15 12.16 0.84
N SER A 117 -6.36 11.60 0.97
CA SER A 117 -6.68 10.53 1.94
C SER A 117 -5.82 9.29 1.71
N LEU A 118 -5.72 8.83 0.45
CA LEU A 118 -4.91 7.67 0.11
C LEU A 118 -3.41 7.95 0.18
N SER A 119 -2.97 9.18 -0.11
CA SER A 119 -1.56 9.54 0.04
C SER A 119 -1.15 9.53 1.52
N ILE A 120 -1.98 10.06 2.41
CA ILE A 120 -1.73 10.03 3.86
C ILE A 120 -1.67 8.58 4.33
N PHE A 121 -2.67 7.77 3.97
CA PHE A 121 -2.71 6.37 4.34
C PHE A 121 -1.53 5.57 3.80
N ARG A 122 -1.11 5.81 2.55
CA ARG A 122 0.11 5.20 1.99
C ARG A 122 1.35 5.57 2.80
N ASN A 123 1.48 6.85 3.16
CA ASN A 123 2.60 7.31 3.98
C ASN A 123 2.59 6.65 5.36
N GLU A 124 1.42 6.54 5.98
CA GLU A 124 1.27 5.80 7.23
C GLU A 124 1.68 4.34 7.04
N LEU A 125 1.25 3.64 5.99
CA LEU A 125 1.69 2.25 5.76
C LEU A 125 3.20 2.13 5.52
N ALA A 126 3.82 3.12 4.88
CA ALA A 126 5.26 3.14 4.63
C ALA A 126 6.09 3.44 5.89
N HIS A 127 5.56 4.28 6.80
CA HIS A 127 6.27 4.74 7.99
C HIS A 127 5.78 4.10 9.29
N ASN A 128 4.70 3.33 9.25
CA ASN A 128 4.25 2.47 10.34
C ASN A 128 5.09 1.19 10.34
N THR A 129 6.40 1.37 10.45
CA THR A 129 7.27 0.38 11.06
C THR A 129 6.84 0.35 12.51
N GLU A 130 5.96 -0.60 12.87
CA GLU A 130 5.78 -1.01 14.27
C GLU A 130 7.15 -0.92 14.94
N ASN A 131 7.22 -0.19 16.04
CA ASN A 131 8.38 -0.02 16.91
C ASN A 131 9.30 -1.24 16.88
N LEU A 132 10.17 -1.31 15.87
CA LEU A 132 11.43 -1.99 15.95
C LEU A 132 12.23 -1.09 16.88
N THR A 133 11.86 -1.13 18.15
CA THR A 133 12.80 -1.28 19.24
C THR A 133 13.60 -2.55 18.91
N ALA A 134 14.40 -2.46 17.84
CA ALA A 134 15.78 -2.84 17.92
C ALA A 134 16.23 -2.17 19.20
N VAL A 135 16.13 -2.91 20.30
CA VAL A 135 16.90 -2.69 21.50
C VAL A 135 18.30 -2.54 20.93
N SER A 136 18.71 -1.28 20.75
CA SER A 136 20.04 -0.93 20.30
C SER A 136 20.92 -1.37 21.44
N LYS A 137 21.24 -2.66 21.48
CA LYS A 137 22.18 -3.21 22.43
C LYS A 137 23.47 -2.47 22.14
N PRO A 138 23.96 -1.62 23.06
CA PRO A 138 25.25 -0.99 22.86
C PRO A 138 26.26 -2.11 22.61
N ALA A 139 27.10 -1.94 21.60
CA ALA A 139 28.07 -2.96 21.20
C ALA A 139 29.10 -3.27 22.30
N TYR A 140 29.17 -2.41 23.33
CA TYR A 140 30.04 -2.55 24.48
C TYR A 140 29.29 -2.06 25.73
N THR A 141 29.16 -2.91 26.72
CA THR A 141 29.02 -2.49 28.11
C THR A 141 30.44 -2.28 28.62
N LEU A 142 30.78 -1.05 29.00
CA LEU A 142 31.97 -0.74 29.80
C LEU A 142 31.72 -1.28 31.22
N GLU A 143 31.80 -2.59 31.37
CA GLU A 143 32.02 -3.21 32.67
C GLU A 143 33.43 -3.81 32.62
N ASP A 144 34.23 -3.33 33.57
CA ASP A 144 35.56 -3.74 33.99
C ASP A 144 36.75 -3.31 33.11
N GLU A 145 37.42 -2.22 33.53
CA GLU A 145 38.85 -2.29 33.91
C GLU A 145 39.28 -1.02 34.68
N ASP A 146 39.85 -1.27 35.88
CA ASP A 146 40.82 -0.48 36.65
C ASP A 146 40.34 0.60 37.65
N GLU A 147 40.05 0.21 38.90
CA GLU A 147 40.99 0.25 40.06
C GLU A 147 40.41 -0.38 41.35
#